data_AF-A0A836THA7-F1
#
_entry.id   AF-A0A836THA7-F1
#
_cell.length_a   1.000
_cell.length_b   1.000
_cell.length_c   1.000
_cell.angle_alpha   90.00
_cell.angle_beta   90.00
_cell.angle_gamma   90.00
#
_symmetry.space_group_name_H-M   'P 1'
#
loop_
_entity.id
_entity.type
_entity.pdbx_description
1 polymer ?
#
loop_
_entity_poly.entity_id
_entity_poly.type
_entity_poly.pdbx_seq_one_letter_code
_entity_poly.pdbx_strand_id
1 'polypeptide(L)'
;MKINQYIQQYRSVASCQTPHVRCRDGFTMSVQAGGDGIYSIPRGMAGHYESVEVGRVDAHVPEFKGYEDGSVFPFVPCSVVDKVIENHGGIVLSRRLYS
;
A
#
# COMPACT_ATOMS: atom_id res chain seq x y z
N MET A 1 -1.36 -8.89 9.00
CA MET A 1 -0.15 -8.58 8.21
C MET A 1 -0.06 -7.07 8.09
N LYS A 2 1.11 -6.50 8.33
CA LYS A 2 1.38 -5.05 8.18
C LYS A 2 1.83 -4.74 6.76
N ILE A 3 1.73 -3.48 6.33
CA ILE A 3 1.96 -3.07 4.96
C ILE A 3 3.38 -3.34 4.48
N ASN A 4 4.38 -3.10 5.33
CA ASN A 4 5.77 -3.42 5.00
C ASN A 4 5.96 -4.92 4.72
N GLN A 5 5.35 -5.80 5.53
CA GLN A 5 5.41 -7.25 5.31
C GLN A 5 4.76 -7.63 3.98
N TYR A 6 3.61 -7.01 3.66
CA TYR A 6 2.91 -7.24 2.40
C TYR A 6 3.74 -6.84 1.18
N ILE A 7 4.35 -5.64 1.20
CA ILE A 7 5.23 -5.17 0.12
C ILE A 7 6.40 -6.13 -0.07
N GLN A 8 7.10 -6.52 1.00
CA GLN A 8 8.24 -7.43 0.88
C GLN A 8 7.83 -8.82 0.35
N GLN A 9 6.63 -9.30 0.71
CA GLN A 9 6.17 -10.61 0.30
C GLN A 9 5.66 -10.64 -1.15
N TYR A 10 5.03 -9.57 -1.62
CA TYR A 10 4.24 -9.61 -2.87
C TYR A 10 4.74 -8.67 -3.97
N ARG A 11 5.65 -7.73 -3.69
CA ARG A 11 6.20 -6.84 -4.71
C ARG A 11 6.98 -7.61 -5.76
N SER A 12 6.70 -7.34 -7.02
CA SER A 12 7.47 -7.83 -8.15
C SER A 12 8.83 -7.15 -8.20
N VAL A 13 9.91 -7.93 -8.24
CA VAL A 13 11.28 -7.42 -8.43
C VAL A 13 11.46 -6.82 -9.83
N ALA A 14 10.78 -7.37 -10.84
CA ALA A 14 10.93 -6.93 -12.23
C ALA A 14 10.21 -5.60 -12.52
N SER A 15 9.01 -5.40 -11.95
CA SER A 15 8.19 -4.22 -12.23
C SER A 15 8.12 -3.21 -11.08
N CYS A 16 8.70 -3.53 -9.91
CA CYS A 16 8.55 -2.77 -8.66
C CYS A 16 7.09 -2.56 -8.20
N GLN A 17 6.12 -3.26 -8.81
CA GLN A 17 4.70 -3.14 -8.48
C GLN A 17 4.30 -4.12 -7.37
N THR A 18 3.51 -3.61 -6.43
CA THR A 18 2.85 -4.39 -5.39
C THR A 18 1.38 -4.62 -5.79
N PRO A 19 0.84 -5.84 -5.65
CA PRO A 19 -0.59 -6.09 -5.88
C PRO A 19 -1.48 -5.20 -4.99
N HIS A 20 -2.73 -5.00 -5.38
CA HIS A 20 -3.67 -4.24 -4.55
C HIS A 20 -3.89 -4.95 -3.21
N VAL A 21 -3.84 -4.15 -2.14
CA VAL A 21 -4.23 -4.61 -0.80
C VAL A 21 -5.74 -4.80 -0.81
N ARG A 22 -6.19 -5.98 -0.36
CA ARG A 22 -7.60 -6.29 -0.14
C ARG A 22 -7.80 -6.59 1.34
N CYS A 23 -8.73 -5.89 1.98
CA CYS A 23 -9.06 -6.07 3.39
C CYS A 23 -10.28 -6.99 3.57
N ARG A 24 -10.54 -7.41 4.80
CA ARG A 24 -11.53 -8.46 5.11
C ARG A 24 -12.97 -8.04 4.82
N ASP A 25 -13.28 -6.76 5.00
CA ASP A 25 -14.59 -6.19 4.71
C ASP A 25 -14.82 -5.87 3.22
N GLY A 26 -13.83 -6.15 2.36
CA GLY A 26 -13.88 -5.88 0.93
C GLY A 26 -13.19 -4.59 0.50
N PHE A 27 -12.74 -3.74 1.43
CA PHE A 27 -11.99 -2.51 1.12
C PHE A 27 -10.68 -2.81 0.40
N THR A 28 -10.35 -1.96 -0.57
CA THR A 28 -9.20 -2.11 -1.45
C THR A 28 -8.47 -0.79 -1.69
N MET A 29 -7.15 -0.91 -1.78
CA MET A 29 -6.28 0.21 -2.16
C MET A 29 -5.02 -0.29 -2.85
N SER A 30 -4.47 0.53 -3.73
CA SER A 30 -3.10 0.37 -4.23
C SER A 30 -2.13 0.97 -3.22
N VAL A 31 -1.11 0.20 -2.84
CA VAL A 31 0.00 0.70 -2.02
C VAL A 31 1.31 0.36 -2.70
N GLN A 32 2.10 1.36 -3.07
CA GLN A 32 3.31 1.19 -3.87
C GLN A 32 4.55 1.74 -3.14
N ALA A 33 5.69 1.08 -3.32
CA ALA A 33 6.96 1.52 -2.77
C ALA A 33 8.18 1.04 -3.59
N GLY A 34 9.11 1.96 -3.81
CA GLY A 34 10.49 1.68 -4.22
C GLY A 34 10.84 1.70 -5.70
N GLY A 35 9.90 1.91 -6.60
CA GLY A 35 10.21 2.18 -8.01
C GLY A 35 10.41 3.67 -8.29
N ASP A 36 11.01 3.98 -9.44
CA ASP A 36 11.08 5.35 -9.95
C ASP A 36 9.67 5.92 -10.14
N GLY A 37 9.48 7.17 -9.74
CA GLY A 37 8.18 7.84 -9.80
C GLY A 37 7.17 7.49 -8.71
N ILE A 38 7.42 6.47 -7.86
CA ILE A 38 6.53 6.13 -6.73
C ILE A 38 6.88 6.98 -5.52
N TYR A 39 5.95 7.62 -4.82
CA TYR A 39 6.22 8.46 -3.64
C TYR A 39 6.40 7.68 -2.33
N SER A 40 7.62 7.20 -2.05
CA SER A 40 7.97 6.43 -0.83
C SER A 40 9.24 6.92 -0.13
N ILE A 41 9.38 6.65 1.16
CA ILE A 41 10.62 6.82 1.94
C ILE A 41 11.07 5.46 2.51
N PRO A 42 12.28 4.98 2.17
CA PRO A 42 13.24 5.58 1.24
C PRO A 42 12.71 5.60 -0.21
N ARG A 43 13.33 6.47 -1.03
CA ARG A 43 13.19 6.42 -2.48
C ARG A 43 13.97 5.19 -2.98
N GLY A 44 13.35 4.31 -3.77
CA GLY A 44 14.03 3.12 -4.29
C GLY A 44 13.78 1.82 -3.51
N MET A 45 14.39 0.73 -3.96
CA MET A 45 14.24 -0.60 -3.36
C MET A 45 14.83 -0.67 -1.96
N ALA A 46 13.99 -1.01 -1.00
CA ALA A 46 14.37 -1.20 0.40
C ALA A 46 13.59 -2.35 1.03
N GLY A 47 14.17 -2.93 2.09
CA GLY A 47 13.55 -3.95 2.93
C GLY A 47 12.51 -3.39 3.92
N HIS A 48 12.49 -2.07 4.09
CA HIS A 48 11.54 -1.37 4.96
C HIS A 48 11.28 0.04 4.41
N TYR A 49 10.04 0.50 4.57
CA TYR A 49 9.59 1.84 4.21
C TYR A 49 8.95 2.52 5.41
N GLU A 50 9.30 3.78 5.62
CA GLU A 50 8.67 4.67 6.58
C GLU A 50 7.35 5.21 6.02
N SER A 51 7.34 5.51 4.71
CA SER A 51 6.16 5.99 4.00
C SER A 51 6.05 5.44 2.58
N VAL A 52 4.82 5.43 2.06
CA VAL A 52 4.44 4.79 0.80
C VAL A 52 3.46 5.66 0.02
N GLU A 53 3.31 5.36 -1.26
CA GLU A 53 2.27 5.97 -2.09
C GLU A 53 1.00 5.13 -1.99
N VAL A 54 -0.13 5.77 -1.70
CA VAL A 54 -1.45 5.15 -1.73
C VAL A 54 -2.23 5.70 -2.92
N GLY A 55 -3.01 4.87 -3.59
CA GLY A 55 -3.90 5.31 -4.67
C GLY A 55 -5.00 4.31 -4.94
N ARG A 56 -5.89 4.62 -5.89
CA ARG A 56 -7.00 3.73 -6.29
C ARG A 56 -7.75 3.15 -5.07
N VAL A 57 -8.12 4.04 -4.15
CA VAL A 57 -8.84 3.70 -2.93
C VAL A 57 -10.33 3.61 -3.28
N ASP A 58 -11.00 2.54 -2.86
CA ASP A 58 -12.40 2.26 -3.22
C ASP A 58 -13.45 2.98 -2.36
N ALA A 59 -13.03 3.61 -1.26
CA ALA A 59 -13.87 4.40 -0.39
C ALA A 59 -13.13 5.65 0.14
N HIS A 60 -13.89 6.61 0.66
CA HIS A 60 -13.31 7.75 1.37
C HIS A 60 -12.65 7.29 2.67
N VAL A 61 -11.36 7.61 2.83
CA VAL A 61 -10.57 7.31 4.03
C VAL A 61 -10.09 8.62 4.66
N PRO A 62 -10.70 9.08 5.77
CA PRO A 62 -10.35 10.35 6.41
C PRO A 62 -8.88 10.48 6.78
N GLU A 63 -8.24 9.37 7.14
CA GLU A 63 -6.82 9.29 7.50
C GLU A 63 -5.88 9.69 6.34
N PHE A 64 -6.34 9.57 5.08
CA PHE A 64 -5.54 9.95 3.91
C PHE A 64 -5.75 11.39 3.44
N LYS A 65 -6.77 12.10 3.96
CA LYS A 65 -7.15 13.46 3.50
C LYS A 65 -5.99 14.47 3.53
N GLY A 66 -5.13 14.39 4.54
CA GLY A 66 -3.98 15.29 4.68
C GLY A 66 -2.85 15.05 3.66
N TYR A 67 -2.94 13.97 2.89
CA TYR A 67 -1.94 13.54 1.91
C TYR A 67 -2.48 13.62 0.49
N GLU A 68 -3.66 14.20 0.23
CA GLU A 68 -4.23 14.19 -1.12
C GLU A 68 -3.39 15.04 -2.09
N ASP A 69 -2.89 14.42 -3.17
CA ASP A 69 -2.19 15.10 -4.26
C ASP A 69 -2.58 14.48 -5.63
N GLY A 70 -3.53 15.13 -6.29
CA GLY A 70 -4.05 14.67 -7.58
C GLY A 70 -4.80 13.34 -7.47
N SER A 71 -4.27 12.28 -8.09
CA SER A 71 -4.90 10.95 -8.12
C SER A 71 -4.31 9.96 -7.11
N VAL A 72 -3.35 10.40 -6.31
CA VAL A 72 -2.63 9.60 -5.32
C VAL A 72 -2.51 10.34 -3.99
N PHE A 73 -2.04 9.61 -2.99
CA PHE A 73 -1.64 10.12 -1.69
C PHE A 73 -0.14 9.82 -1.52
N PRO A 74 0.76 10.81 -1.70
CA PRO A 74 2.19 10.58 -1.65
C PRO A 74 2.69 10.54 -0.20
N PHE A 75 3.73 9.74 0.05
CA PHE A 75 4.44 9.69 1.33
C PHE A 75 3.55 9.48 2.57
N VAL A 76 2.51 8.67 2.44
CA VAL A 76 1.64 8.29 3.57
C VAL A 76 2.45 7.40 4.51
N PRO A 77 2.57 7.73 5.82
CA PRO A 77 3.29 6.89 6.77
C PRO A 77 2.71 5.48 6.82
N CYS A 78 3.59 4.47 6.86
CA CYS A 78 3.16 3.07 6.93
C CYS A 78 2.25 2.80 8.14
N SER A 79 2.45 3.49 9.26
CA SER A 79 1.61 3.39 10.46
C SER A 79 0.17 3.87 10.21
N VAL A 80 -0.04 4.86 9.36
CA VAL A 80 -1.37 5.34 8.95
C VAL A 80 -2.04 4.31 8.06
N VAL A 81 -1.32 3.78 7.07
CA VAL A 81 -1.82 2.71 6.19
C VAL A 81 -2.19 1.46 6.99
N ASP A 82 -1.35 1.07 7.94
CA ASP A 82 -1.60 -0.05 8.84
C ASP A 82 -2.87 0.15 9.70
N LYS A 83 -3.10 1.37 10.19
CA LYS A 83 -4.32 1.71 10.94
C LYS A 83 -5.57 1.57 10.07
N VAL A 84 -5.53 2.05 8.83
CA VAL A 84 -6.64 1.90 7.86
C VAL A 84 -6.89 0.41 7.59
N ILE A 85 -5.85 -0.37 7.35
CA ILE A 85 -5.95 -1.83 7.17
C ILE A 85 -6.60 -2.50 8.39
N GLU A 86 -6.24 -2.09 9.61
CA GLU A 86 -6.83 -2.62 10.84
C GLU A 86 -8.31 -2.27 10.97
N ASN A 87 -8.69 -1.03 10.68
CA ASN A 87 -10.09 -0.59 10.67
C ASN A 87 -10.95 -1.42 9.69
N HIS A 88 -10.36 -1.87 8.57
CA HIS A 88 -10.98 -2.72 7.56
C HIS A 88 -10.81 -4.24 7.83
N GLY A 89 -10.45 -4.63 9.06
CA GLY A 89 -10.38 -6.03 9.49
C GLY A 89 -9.15 -6.81 9.01
N GLY A 90 -8.15 -6.12 8.49
CA GLY A 90 -6.86 -6.66 8.08
C GLY A 90 -6.81 -7.21 6.66
N ILE A 91 -5.59 -7.40 6.14
CA ILE A 91 -5.33 -7.90 4.78
C ILE A 91 -5.80 -9.36 4.62
N VAL A 92 -6.55 -9.62 3.54
CA VAL A 92 -6.86 -10.95 3.04
C VAL A 92 -5.74 -11.41 2.12
N LEU A 93 -5.08 -12.50 2.51
CA LEU A 93 -4.08 -13.15 1.68
C LEU A 93 -4.79 -13.95 0.59
N SER A 94 -5.08 -13.33 -0.55
CA SER A 94 -5.45 -14.13 -1.71
C SER A 94 -4.23 -14.97 -2.10
N ARG A 95 -4.36 -16.30 -2.02
CA ARG A 95 -3.39 -17.21 -2.65
C ARG A 95 -3.17 -16.72 -4.08
N ARG A 96 -1.90 -16.69 -4.53
CA ARG A 96 -1.54 -16.44 -5.93
C ARG A 96 -2.50 -17.22 -6.82
N LEU A 97 -3.46 -16.56 -7.45
CA LEU A 97 -4.17 -17.08 -8.61
C LEU A 97 -3.22 -16.89 -9.78
N TYR A 98 -2.20 -17.73 -9.83
CA TYR A 98 -1.48 -18.04 -11.06
C TYR A 98 -1.66 -19.53 -11.27
N SER A 99 -2.76 -19.87 -11.92
CA SER A 99 -2.88 -21.04 -12.79
C SER A 99 -2.20 -20.73 -14.12
#